data_AF-A0AAU1I9C2-F1
#
_entry.id   AF-A0AAU1I9C2-F1
#
_cell.length_a   1.000
_cell.length_b   1.000
_cell.length_c   1.000
_cell.angle_alpha   90.00
_cell.angle_beta   90.00
_cell.angle_gamma   90.00
#
_symmetry.space_group_name_H-M   'P 1'
#
loop_
_entity.id
_entity.type
_entity.pdbx_description
1 polymer ?
#
loop_
_entity_poly.entity_id
_entity_poly.type
_entity_poly.pdbx_seq_one_letter_code
_entity_poly.pdbx_strand_id
1 'polypeptide(L)'
;MDSWVWQGNALASYYEAGEYFSVHLHRDAAGEPVHWYVNFEQPFQRTPIGIDTFDLFVDLVVTPDLSSYSWKDEDEYAHARRLGLVNQELHQHIGLARERALELLRRRIGPFTGNWPNWTMSPSWELPKLPLGTDSAVGTKAA
;
A
#
# COMPACT_ATOMS: atom_id res chain seq x y z
N MET A 1 19.17 -19.89 -2.68
CA MET A 1 18.11 -18.92 -2.97
C MET A 1 18.24 -17.81 -1.96
N ASP A 2 18.44 -16.59 -2.42
CA ASP A 2 18.55 -15.43 -1.53
C ASP A 2 17.15 -15.12 -0.99
N SER A 3 16.94 -15.34 0.31
CA SER A 3 15.64 -15.25 0.99
C SER A 3 15.04 -13.84 1.06
N TRP A 4 15.69 -12.86 0.44
CA TRP A 4 15.38 -11.43 0.55
C TRP A 4 15.09 -10.75 -0.80
N VAL A 5 15.00 -11.53 -1.89
CA VAL A 5 14.63 -11.02 -3.22
C VAL A 5 13.15 -11.25 -3.46
N TRP A 6 12.43 -10.19 -3.84
CA TRP A 6 11.02 -10.26 -4.24
C TRP A 6 10.82 -11.21 -5.43
N GLN A 7 9.85 -12.12 -5.34
CA GLN A 7 9.67 -13.23 -6.28
C GLN A 7 8.18 -13.53 -6.50
N GLY A 8 7.85 -14.08 -7.68
CA GLY A 8 6.56 -14.73 -7.95
C GLY A 8 5.41 -13.79 -8.32
N ASN A 9 5.56 -12.47 -8.16
CA ASN A 9 4.54 -11.48 -8.51
C ASN A 9 5.19 -10.12 -8.83
N ALA A 10 4.38 -9.20 -9.35
CA ALA A 10 4.73 -7.79 -9.54
C ALA A 10 3.70 -6.90 -8.86
N LEU A 11 4.15 -5.72 -8.43
CA LEU A 11 3.31 -4.74 -7.74
C LEU A 11 3.41 -3.39 -8.44
N ALA A 12 2.25 -2.82 -8.80
CA ALA A 12 2.16 -1.41 -9.17
C ALA A 12 1.54 -0.65 -7.98
N SER A 13 2.28 0.30 -7.41
CA SER A 13 1.88 1.02 -6.19
C SER A 13 1.51 2.47 -6.50
N TYR A 14 0.37 2.90 -5.98
CA TYR A 14 -0.13 4.27 -6.03
C TYR A 14 -0.09 4.89 -4.63
N TYR A 15 0.58 6.03 -4.52
CA TYR A 15 0.67 6.82 -3.29
C TYR A 15 0.13 8.23 -3.55
N GLU A 16 -0.77 8.70 -2.69
CA GLU A 16 -1.27 10.08 -2.68
C GLU A 16 -0.71 10.81 -1.46
N ALA A 17 -0.21 12.04 -1.64
CA ALA A 17 0.39 12.79 -0.54
C ALA A 17 -0.65 13.12 0.53
N GLY A 18 -0.35 12.81 1.79
CA GLY A 18 -1.23 13.10 2.93
C GLY A 18 -2.29 12.04 3.20
N GLU A 19 -2.48 11.05 2.32
CA GLU A 19 -3.43 9.95 2.56
C GLU A 19 -2.83 8.90 3.52
N TYR A 20 -3.70 8.32 4.35
CA TYR A 20 -3.37 7.27 5.32
C TYR A 20 -3.49 5.86 4.72
N PHE A 21 -3.28 5.75 3.42
CA PHE A 21 -3.22 4.49 2.70
C PHE A 21 -2.52 4.67 1.35
N SER A 22 -1.97 3.57 0.84
CA SER A 22 -1.64 3.41 -0.57
C SER A 22 -2.50 2.33 -1.20
N VAL A 23 -2.53 2.30 -2.54
CA VAL A 23 -3.27 1.29 -3.29
C VAL A 23 -2.31 0.57 -4.23
N HIS A 24 -2.35 -0.74 -4.20
CA HIS A 24 -1.49 -1.58 -5.01
C HIS A 24 -2.29 -2.51 -5.90
N LEU A 25 -1.82 -2.69 -7.14
CA LEU A 25 -2.31 -3.72 -8.04
C LEU A 25 -1.30 -4.86 -8.07
N HIS A 26 -1.70 -6.00 -7.50
CA HIS A 26 -0.90 -7.22 -7.54
C HIS A 26 -1.13 -7.98 -8.85
N ARG A 27 -0.03 -8.44 -9.45
CA ARG A 27 -0.03 -9.27 -10.65
C ARG A 27 0.75 -10.54 -10.42
N ASP A 28 0.31 -11.64 -11.02
CA ASP A 28 1.05 -12.90 -10.98
C ASP A 28 2.29 -12.86 -11.90
N ALA A 29 3.00 -13.98 -11.98
CA ALA A 29 4.18 -14.12 -12.84
C ALA A 29 3.88 -14.01 -14.35
N ALA A 30 2.63 -14.21 -14.78
CA ALA A 30 2.20 -14.00 -16.16
C ALA A 30 1.81 -12.53 -16.43
N GLY A 31 1.73 -11.70 -15.39
CA GLY A 31 1.32 -10.29 -15.48
C GLY A 31 -0.17 -10.07 -15.31
N GLU A 32 -0.94 -11.12 -14.99
CA GLU A 32 -2.39 -11.03 -14.84
C GLU A 32 -2.78 -10.38 -13.50
N PRO A 33 -3.74 -9.44 -13.48
CA PRO A 33 -4.27 -8.87 -12.25
C PRO A 33 -4.84 -9.93 -11.30
N VAL A 34 -4.34 -9.99 -10.07
CA VAL A 34 -4.79 -10.96 -9.04
C VAL A 34 -5.75 -10.32 -8.05
N HIS A 35 -5.44 -9.12 -7.56
CA HIS A 35 -6.29 -8.32 -6.69
C HIS A 35 -5.74 -6.90 -6.57
N TRP A 36 -6.56 -6.01 -6.04
CA TRP A 36 -6.09 -4.75 -5.49
C TRP A 36 -5.92 -4.88 -3.99
N TYR A 37 -4.96 -4.14 -3.45
CA TYR A 37 -4.62 -4.11 -2.05
C TYR A 37 -4.58 -2.66 -1.58
N VAL A 38 -5.39 -2.30 -0.60
CA VAL A 38 -5.30 -1.01 0.07
C VAL A 38 -4.51 -1.23 1.35
N ASN A 39 -3.26 -0.74 1.38
CA ASN A 39 -2.39 -0.81 2.54
C ASN A 39 -2.67 0.42 3.41
N PHE A 40 -3.26 0.27 4.59
CA PHE A 40 -3.42 1.42 5.49
C PHE A 40 -2.10 1.69 6.19
N GLU A 41 -1.60 2.91 6.04
CA GLU A 41 -0.26 3.29 6.45
C GLU A 41 -0.19 4.79 6.77
N GLN A 42 0.87 5.24 7.44
CA GLN A 42 1.05 6.67 7.67
C GLN A 42 1.25 7.42 6.35
N PRO A 43 0.85 8.70 6.26
CA PRO A 43 1.16 9.50 5.10
C PRO A 43 2.67 9.52 4.85
N PHE A 44 3.06 9.12 3.64
CA PHE A 44 4.47 8.99 3.32
C PHE A 44 5.20 10.33 3.41
N GLN A 45 6.46 10.28 3.80
CA GLN A 45 7.40 11.40 3.75
C GLN A 45 8.40 11.17 2.63
N ARG A 46 8.67 12.18 1.80
CA ARG A 46 9.74 12.08 0.81
C ARG A 46 11.10 12.19 1.50
N THR A 47 12.00 11.28 1.16
CA THR A 47 13.40 11.28 1.60
C THR A 47 14.33 11.42 0.38
N PRO A 48 15.63 11.70 0.58
CA PRO A 48 16.58 11.74 -0.52
C PRO A 48 16.71 10.43 -1.30
N ILE A 49 16.28 9.31 -0.72
CA ILE A 49 16.38 7.98 -1.34
C ILE A 49 15.03 7.36 -1.73
N GLY A 50 13.91 8.05 -1.48
CA GLY A 50 12.58 7.53 -1.81
C GLY A 50 11.46 8.12 -0.96
N ILE A 51 10.64 7.23 -0.41
CA ILE A 51 9.57 7.56 0.51
C ILE A 51 9.67 6.69 1.76
N ASP A 52 9.35 7.26 2.90
CA ASP A 52 9.23 6.56 4.18
C ASP A 52 7.76 6.60 4.62
N THR A 53 7.25 5.44 5.03
CA THR A 53 5.88 5.26 5.53
C THR A 53 5.90 4.25 6.68
N PHE A 54 4.75 4.01 7.33
CA PHE A 54 4.63 3.05 8.41
C PHE A 54 3.28 2.34 8.35
N ASP A 55 3.32 1.02 8.31
CA ASP A 55 2.14 0.14 8.27
C ASP A 55 1.21 0.33 9.48
N LEU A 56 -0.10 0.28 9.25
CA LEU A 56 -1.13 0.46 10.29
C LEU A 56 -1.99 -0.79 10.54
N PHE A 57 -1.46 -1.97 10.23
CA PHE A 57 -1.94 -3.28 10.65
C PHE A 57 -3.33 -3.68 10.14
N VAL A 58 -3.86 -3.00 9.14
CA VAL A 58 -5.15 -3.36 8.53
C VAL A 58 -5.10 -3.08 7.05
N ASP A 59 -5.77 -3.93 6.28
CA ASP A 59 -5.79 -3.84 4.83
C ASP A 59 -7.18 -4.11 4.26
N LEU A 60 -7.37 -3.68 3.02
CA LEU A 60 -8.53 -4.03 2.20
C LEU A 60 -8.08 -4.76 0.94
N VAL A 61 -8.58 -5.98 0.74
CA VAL A 61 -8.36 -6.73 -0.49
C VAL A 61 -9.58 -6.59 -1.37
N VAL A 62 -9.39 -6.19 -2.63
CA VAL A 62 -10.47 -5.97 -3.59
C VAL A 62 -10.26 -6.88 -4.79
N THR A 63 -11.34 -7.48 -5.31
CA THR A 63 -11.26 -8.32 -6.50
C THR A 63 -10.77 -7.53 -7.72
N PRO A 64 -10.09 -8.17 -8.70
CA PRO A 64 -9.55 -7.48 -9.88
C PRO A 64 -10.56 -6.62 -10.64
N ASP A 65 -11.79 -7.12 -10.73
CA ASP A 65 -12.93 -6.51 -11.42
C ASP A 65 -13.66 -5.44 -10.59
N LEU A 66 -13.16 -5.14 -9.38
CA LEU A 66 -13.72 -4.17 -8.43
C LEU A 66 -15.15 -4.48 -7.99
N SER A 67 -15.59 -5.74 -8.12
CA SER A 67 -16.97 -6.15 -7.80
C SER A 67 -17.19 -6.42 -6.31
N SER A 68 -16.13 -6.78 -5.58
CA SER A 68 -16.22 -7.08 -4.15
C SER A 68 -14.90 -6.81 -3.43
N TYR A 69 -14.97 -6.77 -2.09
CA TYR A 69 -13.82 -6.58 -1.24
C TYR A 69 -13.99 -7.32 0.09
N SER A 70 -12.87 -7.53 0.78
CA SER A 70 -12.82 -8.07 2.13
C SER A 70 -11.76 -7.35 2.95
N TRP A 71 -12.04 -7.14 4.23
CA TRP A 71 -11.03 -6.68 5.18
C TRP A 71 -10.03 -7.80 5.48
N LYS A 72 -8.78 -7.41 5.70
CA LYS A 72 -7.68 -8.30 6.10
C LYS A 72 -7.02 -7.72 7.36
N ASP A 73 -6.57 -8.62 8.24
CA ASP A 73 -5.81 -8.32 9.46
C ASP A 73 -6.55 -7.44 10.49
N GLU A 74 -7.89 -7.47 10.51
CA GLU A 74 -8.66 -6.74 11.53
C GLU A 74 -8.35 -7.19 12.97
N ASP A 75 -7.91 -8.43 13.15
CA ASP A 75 -7.47 -8.99 14.42
C ASP A 75 -6.07 -8.46 14.83
N GLU A 76 -5.14 -8.35 13.89
CA GLU A 76 -3.83 -7.70 14.12
C GLU A 76 -4.02 -6.22 14.45
N TYR A 77 -4.86 -5.51 13.71
CA TYR A 77 -5.26 -4.14 14.01
C TYR A 77 -5.84 -3.99 15.41
N ALA A 78 -6.80 -4.85 15.77
CA ALA A 78 -7.38 -4.86 17.10
C ALA A 78 -6.33 -5.14 18.17
N HIS A 79 -5.34 -5.98 17.88
CA HIS A 79 -4.21 -6.24 18.78
C HIS A 79 -3.29 -5.04 18.93
N ALA A 80 -2.91 -4.39 17.83
CA ALA A 80 -2.10 -3.17 17.82
C ALA A 80 -2.76 -2.05 18.63
N ARG A 81 -4.09 -1.92 18.57
CA ARG A 81 -4.86 -1.00 19.43
C ARG A 81 -4.77 -1.38 20.91
N ARG A 82 -4.94 -2.65 21.26
CA ARG A 82 -4.80 -3.12 22.65
C ARG A 82 -3.41 -2.84 23.22
N LEU A 83 -2.37 -2.95 22.39
CA LEU A 83 -0.99 -2.65 22.77
C LEU A 83 -0.64 -1.16 22.75
N GLY A 84 -1.54 -0.30 22.27
CA GLY A 84 -1.31 1.14 22.16
C GLY A 84 -0.41 1.56 20.98
N LEU A 85 -0.05 0.63 20.09
CA LEU A 85 0.69 0.93 18.85
C LEU A 85 -0.18 1.77 17.90
N VAL A 86 -1.48 1.51 17.89
CA VAL A 86 -2.50 2.40 17.31
C VAL A 86 -3.22 3.10 18.45
N ASN A 87 -2.84 4.35 18.70
CA ASN A 87 -3.50 5.19 19.70
C ASN A 87 -4.87 5.70 19.17
N GLN A 88 -5.61 6.43 20.01
CA GLN A 88 -6.96 6.89 19.67
C GLN A 88 -6.99 7.87 18.48
N GLU A 89 -5.99 8.74 18.35
CA GLU A 89 -5.88 9.69 17.25
C GLU A 89 -5.61 8.97 15.92
N LEU A 90 -4.64 8.06 15.91
CA LEU A 90 -4.31 7.25 14.75
C LEU A 90 -5.48 6.36 14.34
N HIS A 91 -6.24 5.82 15.31
CA HIS A 91 -7.48 5.09 15.06
C HIS A 91 -8.53 5.94 14.31
N GLN A 92 -8.65 7.23 14.65
CA GLN A 92 -9.56 8.15 13.97
C GLN A 92 -9.11 8.43 12.53
N HIS A 93 -7.80 8.64 12.32
CA HIS A 93 -7.25 8.80 10.97
C HIS A 93 -7.46 7.57 10.10
N ILE A 94 -7.24 6.37 10.64
CA ILE A 94 -7.51 5.11 9.94
C ILE A 94 -9.01 4.97 9.63
N GLY A 95 -9.90 5.37 10.54
CA GLY A 95 -11.34 5.39 10.30
C GLY A 95 -11.72 6.23 9.07
N LEU A 96 -11.23 7.48 9.01
CA LEU A 96 -11.44 8.38 7.87
C LEU A 96 -10.82 7.82 6.58
N ALA A 97 -9.64 7.23 6.68
CA ALA A 97 -8.96 6.57 5.55
C ALA A 97 -9.79 5.42 4.99
N ARG A 98 -10.37 4.57 5.86
CA ARG A 98 -11.23 3.45 5.46
C ARG A 98 -12.45 3.95 4.69
N GLU A 99 -13.12 4.97 5.19
CA GLU A 99 -14.25 5.60 4.50
C GLU A 99 -13.85 6.16 3.14
N ARG A 100 -12.69 6.84 3.09
CA ARG A 100 -12.14 7.42 1.86
C ARG A 100 -11.82 6.36 0.80
N ALA A 101 -11.13 5.29 1.18
CA ALA A 101 -10.77 4.18 0.29
C ALA A 101 -12.03 3.51 -0.29
N LEU A 102 -13.03 3.25 0.55
CA LEU A 102 -14.30 2.68 0.10
C LEU A 102 -15.08 3.62 -0.83
N GLU A 103 -15.03 4.93 -0.59
CA GLU A 103 -15.66 5.92 -1.46
C GLU A 103 -14.98 5.98 -2.84
N LEU A 104 -13.63 5.96 -2.88
CA LEU A 104 -12.86 5.89 -4.12
C LEU A 104 -13.20 4.62 -4.92
N LEU A 105 -13.26 3.47 -4.22
CA LEU A 105 -13.62 2.19 -4.82
C LEU A 105 -15.04 2.20 -5.38
N ARG A 106 -16.03 2.63 -4.58
CA ARG A 106 -17.44 2.71 -4.99
C ARG A 106 -17.64 3.59 -6.22
N ARG A 107 -16.93 4.72 -6.27
CA ARG A 107 -17.02 5.68 -7.37
C ARG A 107 -16.12 5.35 -8.56
N ARG A 108 -15.23 4.36 -8.44
CA ARG A 108 -14.24 3.96 -9.45
C ARG A 108 -13.39 5.14 -9.94
N ILE A 109 -12.85 5.88 -8.97
CA ILE A 109 -12.00 7.06 -9.21
C ILE A 109 -10.63 6.89 -8.53
N GLY A 110 -9.71 7.82 -8.82
CA GLY A 110 -8.36 7.76 -8.28
C GLY A 110 -7.64 6.49 -8.75
N PRO A 111 -7.05 5.67 -7.87
CA PRO A 111 -6.32 4.47 -8.26
C PRO A 111 -7.21 3.40 -8.91
N PHE A 112 -8.53 3.41 -8.67
CA PHE A 112 -9.48 2.45 -9.23
C PHE A 112 -10.03 2.83 -10.61
N THR A 113 -9.36 3.76 -11.30
CA THR A 113 -9.70 4.17 -12.68
C THR A 113 -9.15 3.19 -13.74
N GLY A 114 -9.84 3.09 -14.87
CA GLY A 114 -9.79 1.97 -15.81
C GLY A 114 -8.48 1.73 -16.58
N ASN A 115 -7.45 2.58 -16.42
CA ASN A 115 -6.19 2.39 -17.16
C ASN A 115 -5.12 1.60 -16.40
N TRP A 116 -5.22 1.48 -15.08
CA TRP A 116 -4.24 0.77 -14.26
C TRP A 116 -4.15 -0.73 -14.55
N PRO A 117 -5.26 -1.48 -14.77
CA PRO A 117 -5.18 -2.88 -15.17
C PRO A 117 -4.45 -3.11 -16.50
N ASN A 118 -4.39 -2.11 -17.37
CA ASN A 118 -3.70 -2.18 -18.66
C ASN A 118 -2.26 -1.66 -18.60
N TRP A 119 -1.86 -1.02 -17.50
CA TRP A 119 -0.48 -0.57 -17.33
C TRP A 119 0.44 -1.77 -17.11
N THR A 120 1.54 -1.81 -17.85
CA THR A 120 2.58 -2.84 -17.72
C THR A 120 3.95 -2.18 -17.58
N MET A 121 4.85 -2.85 -16.86
CA MET A 121 6.25 -2.43 -16.79
C MET A 121 6.89 -2.56 -18.18
N SER A 122 7.68 -1.57 -18.58
CA SER A 122 8.43 -1.67 -19.83
C SER A 122 9.42 -2.84 -19.74
N PRO A 123 9.52 -3.71 -20.76
CA PRO A 123 10.54 -4.75 -20.81
C PRO A 123 11.97 -4.22 -20.80
N SER A 124 12.15 -2.93 -21.12
CA SER A 124 13.45 -2.27 -21.11
C SER A 124 13.89 -1.76 -19.73
N TRP A 125 13.06 -1.89 -18.69
CA TRP A 125 13.42 -1.46 -17.35
C TRP A 125 14.31 -2.50 -16.68
N GLU A 126 15.48 -2.05 -16.24
CA GLU A 126 16.37 -2.89 -15.44
C GLU A 126 15.82 -3.06 -14.02
N LEU A 127 16.07 -4.22 -13.42
CA LEU A 127 15.72 -4.45 -12.02
C LEU A 127 16.53 -3.49 -11.12
N PRO A 128 15.88 -2.75 -10.22
CA PRO A 128 16.58 -1.85 -9.32
C PRO A 128 17.48 -2.66 -8.37
N LYS A 129 18.65 -2.11 -8.06
CA LYS A 129 19.52 -2.61 -7.00
C LYS A 129 19.16 -1.89 -5.71
N LEU A 130 19.15 -2.62 -4.59
CA LEU A 130 18.99 -2.00 -3.28
C LEU A 130 20.18 -1.03 -3.03
N PRO A 131 19.94 0.27 -2.79
CA PRO A 131 21.02 1.21 -2.52
C PRO A 131 21.82 0.84 -1.26
N LEU A 132 23.09 1.23 -1.21
CA LEU A 132 23.87 1.14 0.03
C LEU A 132 23.36 2.17 1.04
N GLY A 133 23.28 1.77 2.32
CA GLY A 133 22.84 2.66 3.42
C GLY A 133 21.34 2.89 3.51
N THR A 134 20.51 2.04 2.88
CA THR A 134 19.04 2.11 2.98
C THR A 134 18.53 1.96 4.41
N ASP A 135 19.26 1.28 5.29
CA ASP A 135 18.95 1.12 6.71
C ASP A 135 19.21 2.38 7.57
N SER A 136 19.93 3.35 7.01
CA SER A 136 20.41 4.54 7.71
C SER A 136 19.69 5.83 7.28
N ALA A 137 18.76 5.74 6.32
CA ALA A 137 17.96 6.88 5.90
C ALA A 137 16.94 7.21 7.00
N VAL A 138 17.15 8.33 7.67
CA VAL A 138 16.22 8.81 8.68
C VAL A 138 15.18 9.71 8.01
N GLY A 139 13.95 9.21 7.88
CA GLY A 139 12.79 10.08 7.76
C GLY A 139 12.67 10.91 9.04
N THR A 140 12.83 12.23 8.93
CA THR A 140 12.48 13.15 10.02
C THR A 140 11.00 12.98 10.33
N LYS A 141 10.68 12.31 11.45
CA LYS A 141 9.34 12.37 12.02
C LYS A 141 9.06 13.83 12.38
N ALA A 142 8.17 14.48 11.64
CA ALA A 142 7.59 15.74 12.10
C ALA A 142 6.82 15.43 13.40
N ALA A 143 7.18 16.15 14.46
CA ALA A 143 6.55 16.08 15.77
C ALA A 143 5.16 16.74 15.77
#